data_AF-A0A9P6RVS9-F1
#
_entry.id   AF-A0A9P6RVS9-F1
#
_cell.length_a   1.000
_cell.length_b   1.000
_cell.length_c   1.000
_cell.angle_alpha   90.00
_cell.angle_beta   90.00
_cell.angle_gamma   90.00
#
_symmetry.space_group_name_H-M   'P 1'
#
loop_
_entity.id
_entity.type
_entity.pdbx_description
1 polymer ?
#
loop_
_entity_poly.entity_id
_entity_poly.type
_entity_poly.pdbx_seq_one_letter_code
_entity_poly.pdbx_strand_id
1 'polypeptide(L)'
;MAPSRTASTITRPTRTASKKAVATPAPSKTKSNTAASSKTTKRPAARNAGGRKRVKRDDTGEESATSEESSEDDYKDEDGDNDDEEVDLDSDAEDFEDANYGPKSRSNRKEAPTSTKSKKPAVKSTAKASKSTNKKSTDHSDLLPAPSRTIVESSLVIPRPKKGPVADAIQPETLEFLRDLKINNNREFMELNRARFDVAKADFIDFIRMVKEGLLEADRDVMDVEPKDSMMRINRDIRFSNDKSPYKRQLSCFFSRGGKKTIAAGYYFGVSSEGETFAGCGVWDPAGPVLRRIRDGIVNHSDRFTAILETEEIKKLTGGKTGLDALRPGSSQLKTGPAGFDKNHPMIEFLKRKCFAVGRLFSDKEVVSPGFLEEVLQTFDASVELVHILNEWIG
;
A
#
# COMPACT_ATOMS: atom_id res chain seq x y z
N MET A 1 -13.29 27.39 53.70
CA MET A 1 -12.27 26.62 54.47
C MET A 1 -12.83 25.23 54.75
N ALA A 2 -11.99 24.24 55.02
CA ALA A 2 -12.35 22.82 55.19
C ALA A 2 -12.44 22.45 56.70
N PRO A 3 -12.68 21.18 57.13
CA PRO A 3 -12.97 19.97 56.36
C PRO A 3 -14.09 19.02 56.90
N SER A 4 -14.44 18.05 56.04
CA SER A 4 -14.81 16.64 56.29
C SER A 4 -14.91 16.09 57.74
N ARG A 5 -15.97 15.29 58.01
CA ARG A 5 -15.86 13.86 58.36
C ARG A 5 -17.20 13.14 58.57
N THR A 6 -17.41 12.01 57.89
CA THR A 6 -18.18 10.83 58.36
C THR A 6 -17.70 9.57 57.64
N ALA A 7 -17.74 8.42 58.31
CA ALA A 7 -17.47 7.10 57.73
C ALA A 7 -18.22 6.02 58.54
N SER A 8 -18.86 5.05 57.87
CA SER A 8 -19.55 3.92 58.51
C SER A 8 -19.69 2.69 57.59
N THR A 9 -18.59 1.97 57.42
CA THR A 9 -18.37 0.68 58.09
C THR A 9 -19.56 -0.30 58.22
N ILE A 10 -19.45 -1.49 57.58
CA ILE A 10 -20.02 -2.80 58.00
C ILE A 10 -21.57 -2.95 57.81
N THR A 11 -22.18 -4.09 57.43
CA THR A 11 -21.81 -5.53 57.44
C THR A 11 -22.28 -6.28 56.17
N ARG A 12 -21.71 -7.46 55.91
CA ARG A 12 -22.28 -8.54 55.05
C ARG A 12 -22.57 -9.79 55.89
N PRO A 13 -23.71 -10.47 55.73
CA PRO A 13 -23.82 -11.90 56.01
C PRO A 13 -23.88 -12.74 54.72
N THR A 14 -23.43 -13.98 54.84
CA THR A 14 -23.70 -15.09 53.89
C THR A 14 -25.01 -15.79 54.35
N ARG A 15 -25.55 -16.89 53.79
CA ARG A 15 -24.92 -18.04 53.11
C ARG A 15 -25.99 -19.01 52.56
N THR A 16 -25.70 -19.71 51.45
CA THR A 16 -26.24 -21.05 51.05
C THR A 16 -27.77 -21.27 50.87
N ALA A 17 -28.28 -22.32 50.21
CA ALA A 17 -27.90 -23.04 48.97
C ALA A 17 -28.85 -24.24 48.72
N SER A 18 -29.44 -24.36 47.51
CA SER A 18 -29.83 -25.61 46.80
C SER A 18 -30.58 -25.24 45.51
N LYS A 19 -30.25 -25.74 44.31
CA LYS A 19 -30.31 -27.12 43.80
C LYS A 19 -31.73 -27.71 43.69
N LYS A 20 -32.35 -27.52 42.52
CA LYS A 20 -32.91 -28.63 41.73
C LYS A 20 -32.93 -28.26 40.25
N ALA A 21 -32.79 -29.26 39.38
CA ALA A 21 -33.01 -29.16 37.94
C ALA A 21 -34.19 -30.07 37.56
N VAL A 22 -34.72 -29.98 36.33
CA VAL A 22 -35.12 -31.14 35.49
C VAL A 22 -35.65 -30.70 34.11
N ALA A 23 -35.17 -31.42 33.08
CA ALA A 23 -35.74 -31.69 31.75
C ALA A 23 -36.10 -30.57 30.73
N THR A 24 -35.91 -30.98 29.46
CA THR A 24 -36.48 -30.40 28.23
C THR A 24 -37.94 -30.86 28.03
N PRO A 25 -38.62 -30.40 26.97
CA PRO A 25 -38.93 -31.40 25.92
C PRO A 25 -38.85 -30.90 24.46
N ALA A 26 -38.44 -31.84 23.60
CA ALA A 26 -38.87 -31.99 22.22
C ALA A 26 -39.29 -33.49 22.08
N PRO A 27 -40.06 -33.93 21.06
CA PRO A 27 -40.34 -33.27 19.78
C PRO A 27 -41.83 -33.29 19.34
N SER A 28 -42.11 -32.82 18.13
CA SER A 28 -43.13 -33.47 17.28
C SER A 28 -42.63 -33.58 15.83
N LYS A 29 -43.13 -34.59 15.10
CA LYS A 29 -42.84 -34.81 13.67
C LYS A 29 -44.15 -35.10 12.96
N THR A 30 -44.61 -34.20 12.09
CA THR A 30 -45.72 -34.48 11.17
C THR A 30 -45.14 -35.06 9.87
N LYS A 31 -45.59 -36.26 9.48
CA LYS A 31 -45.25 -36.86 8.18
C LYS A 31 -46.31 -36.47 7.15
N SER A 32 -45.88 -36.10 5.95
CA SER A 32 -46.70 -36.15 4.74
C SER A 32 -45.98 -37.01 3.69
N ASN A 33 -46.27 -38.31 3.68
CA ASN A 33 -45.83 -39.21 2.60
C ASN A 33 -46.88 -39.21 1.49
N THR A 34 -46.49 -38.81 0.28
CA THR A 34 -47.07 -39.34 -0.97
C THR A 34 -45.91 -39.70 -1.90
N ALA A 35 -46.05 -40.78 -2.68
CA ALA A 35 -44.93 -41.37 -3.41
C ALA A 35 -45.31 -41.79 -4.84
N ALA A 36 -44.54 -41.29 -5.80
CA ALA A 36 -44.38 -41.83 -7.16
C ALA A 36 -43.07 -41.21 -7.70
N SER A 37 -41.96 -41.94 -7.88
CA SER A 37 -41.68 -43.06 -8.80
C SER A 37 -41.28 -42.61 -10.21
N SER A 38 -39.97 -42.70 -10.44
CA SER A 38 -39.16 -42.65 -11.68
C SER A 38 -39.80 -42.76 -13.08
N LYS A 39 -39.34 -41.87 -13.99
CA LYS A 39 -38.63 -42.14 -15.28
C LYS A 39 -38.18 -40.78 -15.88
N THR A 40 -36.98 -40.51 -16.41
CA THR A 40 -36.04 -41.21 -17.32
C THR A 40 -36.33 -41.03 -18.82
N THR A 41 -35.88 -39.93 -19.43
CA THR A 41 -35.44 -39.68 -20.85
C THR A 41 -35.02 -38.21 -20.94
N LYS A 42 -33.85 -37.70 -21.33
CA LYS A 42 -32.76 -38.03 -22.28
C LYS A 42 -33.01 -37.57 -23.75
N ARG A 43 -32.24 -36.55 -24.19
CA ARG A 43 -31.91 -36.12 -25.59
C ARG A 43 -33.04 -35.43 -26.41
N PRO A 44 -32.73 -34.78 -27.55
CA PRO A 44 -31.40 -34.56 -28.18
C PRO A 44 -31.02 -33.09 -28.48
N ALA A 45 -29.72 -32.87 -28.75
CA ALA A 45 -29.24 -31.77 -29.60
C ALA A 45 -29.11 -32.26 -31.05
N ALA A 46 -29.20 -31.36 -32.03
CA ALA A 46 -29.04 -31.65 -33.46
C ALA A 46 -28.12 -30.63 -34.17
N ARG A 47 -27.32 -31.12 -35.13
CA ARG A 47 -26.48 -30.33 -36.05
C ARG A 47 -27.00 -30.52 -37.47
N ASN A 48 -26.99 -29.47 -38.29
CA ASN A 48 -26.52 -29.42 -39.69
C ASN A 48 -26.86 -28.01 -40.26
N ALA A 49 -26.07 -27.31 -41.08
CA ALA A 49 -25.03 -27.63 -42.07
C ALA A 49 -25.56 -27.87 -43.51
N GLY A 50 -25.22 -26.93 -44.41
CA GLY A 50 -25.50 -26.96 -45.86
C GLY A 50 -26.84 -26.32 -46.28
N GLY A 51 -26.95 -25.60 -47.41
CA GLY A 51 -25.88 -25.03 -48.25
C GLY A 51 -26.28 -24.63 -49.69
N ARG A 52 -25.91 -23.40 -50.09
CA ARG A 52 -25.67 -22.89 -51.47
C ARG A 52 -26.84 -22.62 -52.48
N LYS A 53 -26.77 -21.37 -53.01
CA LYS A 53 -26.83 -20.92 -54.44
C LYS A 53 -28.16 -20.45 -55.10
N ARG A 54 -28.16 -19.15 -55.49
CA ARG A 54 -28.48 -18.55 -56.85
C ARG A 54 -29.93 -18.72 -57.40
N VAL A 55 -30.63 -17.78 -58.07
CA VAL A 55 -30.24 -16.66 -58.97
C VAL A 55 -31.51 -15.89 -59.49
N LYS A 56 -31.38 -14.60 -59.85
CA LYS A 56 -32.26 -13.77 -60.76
C LYS A 56 -33.71 -13.42 -60.27
N ARG A 57 -34.09 -12.13 -60.15
CA ARG A 57 -34.55 -11.10 -61.16
C ARG A 57 -36.10 -11.08 -61.29
N ASP A 58 -36.81 -10.08 -61.82
CA ASP A 58 -36.63 -8.76 -62.53
C ASP A 58 -37.91 -7.93 -62.15
N ASP A 59 -38.09 -6.59 -62.18
CA ASP A 59 -37.31 -5.37 -62.48
C ASP A 59 -38.11 -4.10 -61.96
N THR A 60 -37.72 -2.85 -62.29
CA THR A 60 -38.31 -1.50 -61.93
C THR A 60 -38.06 -1.00 -60.50
N GLY A 61 -37.75 0.28 -60.19
CA GLY A 61 -37.62 1.54 -60.97
C GLY A 61 -38.33 2.70 -60.21
N GLU A 62 -37.84 3.93 -60.05
CA GLU A 62 -36.65 4.70 -60.50
C GLU A 62 -36.07 5.49 -59.27
N GLU A 63 -34.77 5.72 -59.12
CA GLU A 63 -33.96 6.94 -59.46
C GLU A 63 -34.43 8.28 -58.83
N SER A 64 -33.56 9.26 -58.50
CA SER A 64 -32.09 9.39 -58.60
C SER A 64 -31.50 9.96 -57.28
N ALA A 65 -30.26 9.66 -56.86
CA ALA A 65 -28.97 10.30 -57.22
C ALA A 65 -28.90 11.82 -56.91
N THR A 66 -27.77 12.46 -56.58
CA THR A 66 -26.32 12.25 -56.85
C THR A 66 -25.49 12.73 -55.61
N SER A 67 -24.17 12.55 -55.42
CA SER A 67 -23.01 11.90 -56.08
C SER A 67 -21.83 11.94 -55.06
N GLU A 68 -21.00 10.89 -54.86
CA GLU A 68 -19.62 10.69 -55.41
C GLU A 68 -18.52 11.60 -54.77
N GLU A 69 -17.25 11.20 -54.60
CA GLU A 69 -16.59 9.92 -54.89
C GLU A 69 -15.33 9.64 -54.03
N SER A 70 -14.93 8.36 -54.03
CA SER A 70 -13.59 7.76 -54.10
C SER A 70 -12.31 8.50 -53.65
N SER A 71 -11.48 7.79 -52.87
CA SER A 71 -10.13 7.39 -53.34
C SER A 71 -9.61 6.17 -52.55
N GLU A 72 -9.14 5.14 -53.25
CA GLU A 72 -8.34 4.03 -52.69
C GLU A 72 -6.86 4.44 -52.55
N ASP A 73 -6.11 3.78 -51.67
CA ASP A 73 -4.65 3.68 -51.78
C ASP A 73 -4.18 2.37 -51.11
N ASP A 74 -3.25 1.66 -51.76
CA ASP A 74 -2.76 0.32 -51.39
C ASP A 74 -1.24 0.37 -51.21
N TYR A 75 -0.74 -0.07 -50.05
CA TYR A 75 0.69 -0.24 -49.80
C TYR A 75 0.97 -1.50 -49.01
N LYS A 76 2.09 -2.13 -49.36
CA LYS A 76 2.46 -3.49 -49.01
C LYS A 76 3.92 -3.57 -48.59
N ASP A 77 4.20 -4.60 -47.79
CA ASP A 77 5.50 -5.26 -47.59
C ASP A 77 6.72 -4.37 -47.28
N GLU A 78 7.29 -4.51 -46.07
CA GLU A 78 8.60 -5.18 -45.92
C GLU A 78 8.88 -5.53 -44.44
N ASP A 79 9.60 -6.64 -44.22
CA ASP A 79 9.95 -7.15 -42.89
C ASP A 79 11.15 -6.40 -42.28
N GLY A 80 11.19 -6.28 -40.95
CA GLY A 80 12.31 -5.69 -40.24
C GLY A 80 12.46 -6.25 -38.82
N ASP A 81 13.32 -7.26 -38.67
CA ASP A 81 13.82 -7.67 -37.35
C ASP A 81 14.51 -6.49 -36.66
N ASN A 82 14.19 -6.27 -35.38
CA ASN A 82 14.94 -5.36 -34.53
C ASN A 82 14.87 -5.86 -33.08
N ASP A 83 16.02 -5.99 -32.42
CA ASP A 83 16.10 -6.44 -31.02
C ASP A 83 15.65 -5.29 -30.08
N ASP A 84 14.37 -5.28 -29.70
CA ASP A 84 13.86 -4.36 -28.68
C ASP A 84 14.42 -4.74 -27.29
N GLU A 85 15.49 -4.05 -26.87
CA GLU A 85 15.85 -3.98 -25.45
C GLU A 85 14.69 -3.34 -24.67
N GLU A 86 14.20 -4.02 -23.63
CA GLU A 86 13.15 -3.54 -22.72
C GLU A 86 13.61 -2.28 -21.95
N VAL A 87 13.44 -1.13 -22.59
CA VAL A 87 13.69 0.20 -22.00
C VAL A 87 12.54 0.56 -21.05
N ASP A 88 12.74 0.30 -19.76
CA ASP A 88 11.89 0.65 -18.61
C ASP A 88 11.55 2.17 -18.54
N LEU A 89 10.72 2.67 -19.44
CA LEU A 89 10.25 4.06 -19.51
C LEU A 89 9.06 4.32 -18.56
N ASP A 90 9.05 3.69 -17.38
CA ASP A 90 7.97 3.83 -16.39
C ASP A 90 8.14 5.08 -15.51
N SER A 91 7.93 6.22 -16.14
CA SER A 91 7.68 7.48 -15.44
C SER A 91 6.41 7.39 -14.58
N ASP A 92 6.38 8.21 -13.54
CA ASP A 92 5.21 8.53 -12.73
C ASP A 92 4.53 7.36 -12.01
N ALA A 93 5.08 7.08 -10.83
CA ALA A 93 4.35 7.42 -9.61
C ALA A 93 5.28 8.25 -8.70
N GLU A 94 4.76 9.30 -8.08
CA GLU A 94 5.47 10.08 -7.05
C GLU A 94 6.03 9.13 -5.98
N ASP A 95 7.31 9.27 -5.63
CA ASP A 95 7.92 8.32 -4.70
C ASP A 95 7.40 8.62 -3.29
N PHE A 96 6.60 7.69 -2.74
CA PHE A 96 6.08 7.77 -1.37
C PHE A 96 7.26 7.76 -0.38
N GLU A 97 7.83 8.95 -0.12
CA GLU A 97 8.93 9.16 0.83
C GLU A 97 8.53 8.61 2.20
N ASP A 98 9.43 7.80 2.74
CA ASP A 98 9.19 6.88 3.86
C ASP A 98 9.10 7.63 5.21
N ALA A 99 7.98 8.32 5.39
CA ALA A 99 7.75 9.28 6.47
C ALA A 99 7.38 8.63 7.83
N ASN A 100 7.49 7.31 7.97
CA ASN A 100 7.05 6.58 9.16
C ASN A 100 8.16 6.39 10.22
N TYR A 101 9.02 7.40 10.43
CA TYR A 101 10.09 7.32 11.45
C TYR A 101 9.60 7.76 12.84
N GLY A 102 9.80 6.91 13.84
CA GLY A 102 9.37 7.13 15.23
C GLY A 102 10.01 8.34 15.94
N PRO A 103 9.51 8.71 17.13
CA PRO A 103 9.87 9.96 17.81
C PRO A 103 11.35 10.01 18.21
N LYS A 104 12.11 10.92 17.57
CA LYS A 104 13.53 11.14 17.86
C LYS A 104 13.72 11.82 19.22
N SER A 105 14.08 11.03 20.23
CA SER A 105 14.54 11.52 21.53
C SER A 105 15.70 12.51 21.36
N ARG A 106 15.54 13.74 21.88
CA ARG A 106 16.58 14.78 21.89
C ARG A 106 17.05 15.03 23.32
N SER A 107 18.21 14.49 23.68
CA SER A 107 18.91 14.85 24.90
C SER A 107 19.55 16.24 24.76
N ASN A 108 19.17 17.16 25.64
CA ASN A 108 19.73 18.52 25.65
C ASN A 108 21.19 18.53 26.11
N ARG A 109 22.08 19.16 25.35
CA ARG A 109 23.34 19.71 25.87
C ARG A 109 23.52 21.15 25.34
N LYS A 110 23.81 22.08 26.25
CA LYS A 110 23.87 23.53 25.96
C LYS A 110 25.17 23.92 25.26
N GLU A 111 25.07 24.91 24.37
CA GLU A 111 26.20 25.67 23.80
C GLU A 111 26.64 26.83 24.73
N ALA A 112 27.89 27.30 24.58
CA ALA A 112 28.35 28.69 24.80
C ALA A 112 29.80 28.84 24.23
N PRO A 113 30.31 30.05 23.87
CA PRO A 113 30.54 30.32 22.44
C PRO A 113 31.88 31.05 22.07
N THR A 114 31.95 31.56 20.84
CA THR A 114 32.97 32.49 20.25
C THR A 114 34.28 31.84 19.75
N SER A 115 35.05 32.40 18.78
CA SER A 115 35.02 33.72 18.13
C SER A 115 35.47 33.69 16.63
N THR A 116 35.48 34.85 15.95
CA THR A 116 35.66 35.01 14.48
C THR A 116 37.05 35.54 14.04
N LYS A 117 37.58 35.12 12.86
CA LYS A 117 38.01 35.99 11.70
C LYS A 117 38.97 35.34 10.65
N SER A 118 38.52 35.29 9.39
CA SER A 118 39.13 35.81 8.14
C SER A 118 40.64 35.70 7.75
N LYS A 119 40.85 35.10 6.55
CA LYS A 119 41.84 35.43 5.45
C LYS A 119 43.36 35.04 5.55
N LYS A 120 43.76 34.07 4.69
CA LYS A 120 44.81 34.04 3.60
C LYS A 120 46.06 34.96 3.65
N PRO A 121 47.21 34.65 2.94
CA PRO A 121 47.65 33.38 2.29
C PRO A 121 49.17 33.00 2.35
N ALA A 122 49.47 31.72 2.01
CA ALA A 122 50.61 31.11 1.25
C ALA A 122 52.06 31.72 1.15
N VAL A 123 53.08 30.83 0.95
CA VAL A 123 54.09 30.80 -0.17
C VAL A 123 55.45 30.12 0.22
N LYS A 124 56.02 29.30 -0.70
CA LYS A 124 57.42 28.77 -0.80
C LYS A 124 57.92 27.77 0.29
N SER A 125 58.26 26.51 -0.05
CA SER A 125 59.46 25.97 -0.74
C SER A 125 60.69 25.83 0.18
N THR A 126 61.39 24.69 0.19
CA THR A 126 62.44 24.38 -0.81
C THR A 126 62.49 22.90 -1.22
N ALA A 127 63.11 22.62 -2.37
CA ALA A 127 63.50 21.28 -2.80
C ALA A 127 65.01 21.07 -2.64
N LYS A 128 65.44 19.83 -2.43
CA LYS A 128 66.83 19.39 -2.64
C LYS A 128 66.82 17.93 -3.11
N ALA A 129 67.57 17.64 -4.17
CA ALA A 129 67.61 16.33 -4.81
C ALA A 129 69.02 15.75 -4.78
N SER A 130 69.11 14.42 -4.73
CA SER A 130 70.35 13.66 -4.92
C SER A 130 70.06 12.37 -5.69
N LYS A 131 70.96 12.02 -6.61
CA LYS A 131 70.97 10.73 -7.34
C LYS A 131 71.25 9.57 -6.33
N SER A 132 71.08 8.28 -6.64
CA SER A 132 71.29 7.61 -7.93
C SER A 132 70.70 6.19 -8.09
N THR A 133 70.83 5.67 -9.31
CA THR A 133 70.99 4.25 -9.70
C THR A 133 69.87 3.21 -9.48
N ASN A 134 69.09 3.02 -10.55
CA ASN A 134 69.12 1.82 -11.42
C ASN A 134 68.41 0.49 -10.99
N LYS A 135 67.48 0.08 -11.88
CA LYS A 135 67.22 -1.30 -12.39
C LYS A 135 66.00 -2.08 -11.86
N LYS A 136 65.33 -2.74 -12.83
CA LYS A 136 64.36 -3.86 -12.76
C LYS A 136 62.98 -3.62 -12.11
N SER A 137 62.00 -3.38 -12.99
CA SER A 137 60.81 -4.24 -13.19
C SER A 137 60.22 -5.01 -12.00
N THR A 138 59.00 -4.66 -11.61
CA THR A 138 57.90 -5.64 -11.52
C THR A 138 56.59 -4.93 -11.79
N ASP A 139 55.68 -5.57 -12.53
CA ASP A 139 54.38 -4.99 -12.86
C ASP A 139 53.43 -5.23 -11.68
N HIS A 140 53.38 -4.25 -10.77
CA HIS A 140 52.40 -4.24 -9.69
C HIS A 140 51.09 -3.67 -10.22
N SER A 141 50.24 -4.55 -10.75
CA SER A 141 48.82 -4.27 -10.85
C SER A 141 48.30 -3.99 -9.44
N ASP A 142 48.02 -2.73 -9.13
CA ASP A 142 47.36 -2.32 -7.90
C ASP A 142 45.91 -2.83 -7.90
N LEU A 143 45.76 -4.12 -7.57
CA LEU A 143 44.50 -4.74 -7.22
C LEU A 143 44.01 -4.08 -5.93
N LEU A 144 43.27 -2.99 -6.10
CA LEU A 144 42.44 -2.39 -5.06
C LEU A 144 41.71 -3.54 -4.35
N PRO A 145 41.85 -3.68 -3.02
CA PRO A 145 41.24 -4.78 -2.30
C PRO A 145 39.74 -4.76 -2.57
N ALA A 146 39.21 -5.85 -3.12
CA ALA A 146 37.80 -5.95 -3.49
C ALA A 146 36.92 -5.50 -2.30
N PRO A 147 35.87 -4.69 -2.53
CA PRO A 147 35.09 -4.11 -1.45
C PRO A 147 34.63 -5.22 -0.49
N SER A 148 34.96 -5.05 0.79
CA SER A 148 34.80 -6.08 1.81
C SER A 148 33.35 -6.57 1.83
N ARG A 149 33.14 -7.84 1.48
CA ARG A 149 31.83 -8.51 1.26
C ARG A 149 31.05 -8.76 2.56
N THR A 150 31.10 -7.80 3.49
CA THR A 150 30.52 -7.89 4.82
C THR A 150 29.03 -7.58 4.73
N ILE A 151 28.25 -8.57 4.30
CA ILE A 151 26.80 -8.59 4.56
C ILE A 151 26.63 -8.63 6.08
N VAL A 152 25.85 -7.70 6.62
CA VAL A 152 25.54 -7.65 8.05
C VAL A 152 24.30 -8.48 8.30
N GLU A 153 24.49 -9.66 8.89
CA GLU A 153 23.40 -10.54 9.34
C GLU A 153 22.57 -9.88 10.44
N SER A 154 21.27 -10.16 10.46
CA SER A 154 20.29 -9.34 11.17
C SER A 154 19.77 -10.00 12.46
N SER A 155 20.06 -9.41 13.62
CA SER A 155 19.92 -10.08 14.94
C SER A 155 18.54 -10.18 15.62
N LEU A 156 17.44 -9.65 15.04
CA LEU A 156 16.09 -9.87 15.58
C LEU A 156 15.54 -11.20 15.06
N VAL A 157 14.89 -11.96 15.94
CA VAL A 157 14.20 -13.20 15.58
C VAL A 157 12.74 -12.88 15.28
N ILE A 158 12.33 -13.01 14.02
CA ILE A 158 10.93 -12.90 13.62
C ILE A 158 10.16 -14.12 14.15
N PRO A 159 8.97 -13.94 14.76
CA PRO A 159 8.20 -15.06 15.30
C PRO A 159 7.83 -16.07 14.22
N ARG A 160 8.10 -17.35 14.43
CA ARG A 160 7.73 -18.42 13.49
C ARG A 160 6.45 -19.14 13.97
N PRO A 161 5.42 -19.30 13.13
CA PRO A 161 4.17 -19.98 13.51
C PRO A 161 4.43 -21.45 13.85
N LYS A 162 3.73 -21.96 14.87
CA LYS A 162 3.97 -23.32 15.42
C LYS A 162 3.49 -24.48 14.52
N LYS A 163 2.92 -24.20 13.35
CA LYS A 163 2.24 -25.19 12.49
C LYS A 163 2.47 -24.93 10.99
N GLY A 164 3.73 -24.88 10.56
CA GLY A 164 4.08 -24.72 9.14
C GLY A 164 3.72 -23.35 8.57
N PRO A 165 3.71 -23.20 7.23
CA PRO A 165 3.24 -22.00 6.55
C PRO A 165 1.79 -21.68 6.93
N VAL A 166 1.51 -20.40 7.15
CA VAL A 166 0.16 -19.89 7.39
C VAL A 166 -0.35 -19.35 6.07
N ALA A 167 -1.47 -19.91 5.58
CA ALA A 167 -1.97 -19.62 4.23
C ALA A 167 -2.63 -18.25 4.10
N ASP A 168 -3.09 -17.67 5.22
CA ASP A 168 -3.79 -16.39 5.36
C ASP A 168 -2.90 -15.30 5.99
N ALA A 169 -1.58 -15.44 5.87
CA ALA A 169 -0.57 -14.54 6.41
C ALA A 169 0.69 -14.48 5.52
N ILE A 170 1.58 -13.52 5.77
CA ILE A 170 2.88 -13.40 5.10
C ILE A 170 3.87 -14.40 5.71
N GLN A 171 4.76 -15.00 4.92
CA GLN A 171 5.76 -15.91 5.48
C GLN A 171 6.86 -15.17 6.26
N PRO A 172 7.38 -15.73 7.37
CA PRO A 172 8.51 -15.15 8.12
C PRO A 172 9.72 -14.81 7.24
N GLU A 173 10.02 -15.64 6.25
CA GLU A 173 11.09 -15.48 5.27
C GLU A 173 11.02 -14.14 4.50
N THR A 174 9.81 -13.66 4.21
CA THR A 174 9.56 -12.38 3.52
C THR A 174 9.95 -11.20 4.41
N LEU A 175 9.61 -11.26 5.71
CA LEU A 175 10.04 -10.27 6.69
C LEU A 175 11.55 -10.35 6.98
N GLU A 176 12.12 -11.56 7.06
CA GLU A 176 13.56 -11.77 7.24
C GLU A 176 14.36 -11.19 6.06
N PHE A 177 13.90 -11.40 4.81
CA PHE A 177 14.51 -10.77 3.63
C PHE A 177 14.38 -9.24 3.64
N LEU A 178 13.20 -8.68 3.91
CA LEU A 178 12.98 -7.23 3.95
C LEU A 178 13.82 -6.55 5.04
N ARG A 179 14.03 -7.23 6.16
CA ARG A 179 14.90 -6.76 7.24
C ARG A 179 16.38 -6.79 6.86
N ASP A 180 16.84 -7.86 6.22
CA ASP A 180 18.21 -7.91 5.70
C ASP A 180 18.44 -6.81 4.65
N LEU A 181 17.46 -6.55 3.77
CA LEU A 181 17.47 -5.47 2.77
C LEU A 181 17.46 -4.08 3.42
N LYS A 182 16.75 -3.90 4.54
CA LYS A 182 16.73 -2.66 5.32
C LYS A 182 18.12 -2.32 5.90
N ILE A 183 18.90 -3.34 6.27
CA ILE A 183 20.26 -3.19 6.81
C ILE A 183 21.30 -3.10 5.69
N ASN A 184 21.16 -3.91 4.63
CA ASN A 184 22.11 -4.07 3.54
C ASN A 184 21.58 -3.44 2.24
N ASN A 185 21.06 -2.22 2.30
CA ASN A 185 20.38 -1.58 1.16
C ASN A 185 21.38 -1.09 0.11
N ASN A 186 21.91 -2.02 -0.69
CA ASN A 186 22.82 -1.79 -1.81
C ASN A 186 22.55 -2.81 -2.93
N ARG A 187 23.09 -2.54 -4.13
CA ARG A 187 22.81 -3.33 -5.33
C ARG A 187 23.41 -4.73 -5.25
N GLU A 188 24.61 -4.83 -4.68
CA GLU A 188 25.38 -6.04 -4.52
C GLU A 188 24.65 -7.07 -3.62
N PHE A 189 24.06 -6.61 -2.52
CA PHE A 189 23.20 -7.44 -1.67
C PHE A 189 21.97 -7.95 -2.44
N MET A 190 21.30 -7.08 -3.20
CA MET A 190 20.09 -7.43 -3.96
C MET A 190 20.39 -8.45 -5.07
N GLU A 191 21.53 -8.32 -5.76
CA GLU A 191 21.98 -9.28 -6.77
C GLU A 191 22.33 -10.64 -6.13
N LEU A 192 23.05 -10.65 -5.00
CA LEU A 192 23.37 -11.87 -4.26
C LEU A 192 22.14 -12.56 -3.63
N ASN A 193 21.13 -11.79 -3.22
CA ASN A 193 19.92 -12.30 -2.57
C ASN A 193 18.72 -12.39 -3.53
N ARG A 194 18.94 -12.32 -4.85
CA ARG A 194 17.86 -12.21 -5.84
C ARG A 194 16.80 -13.31 -5.72
N ALA A 195 17.22 -14.56 -5.50
CA ALA A 195 16.30 -15.68 -5.28
C ALA A 195 15.42 -15.52 -4.01
N ARG A 196 15.92 -14.88 -2.95
CA ARG A 196 15.12 -14.55 -1.75
C ARG A 196 14.10 -13.45 -2.06
N PHE A 197 14.50 -12.44 -2.85
CA PHE A 197 13.58 -11.40 -3.31
C PHE A 197 12.46 -11.99 -4.18
N ASP A 198 12.77 -12.85 -5.15
CA ASP A 198 11.76 -13.40 -6.05
C ASP A 198 10.77 -14.33 -5.29
N VAL A 199 11.22 -15.02 -4.23
CA VAL A 199 10.33 -15.76 -3.28
C VAL A 199 9.48 -14.80 -2.44
N ALA A 200 10.07 -13.78 -1.83
CA ALA A 200 9.35 -12.78 -1.02
C ALA A 200 8.30 -12.01 -1.86
N LYS A 201 8.61 -11.75 -3.13
CA LYS A 201 7.71 -11.17 -4.13
C LYS A 201 6.55 -12.11 -4.47
N ALA A 202 6.80 -13.41 -4.59
CA ALA A 202 5.75 -14.39 -4.84
C ALA A 202 4.77 -14.50 -3.66
N ASP A 203 5.28 -14.65 -2.43
CA ASP A 203 4.47 -14.65 -1.19
C ASP A 203 3.62 -13.38 -1.05
N PHE A 204 4.21 -12.20 -1.33
CA PHE A 204 3.44 -10.95 -1.34
C PHE A 204 2.35 -10.92 -2.43
N ILE A 205 2.63 -11.42 -3.64
CA ILE A 205 1.64 -11.48 -4.73
C ILE A 205 0.49 -12.45 -4.40
N ASP A 206 0.80 -13.60 -3.79
CA ASP A 206 -0.20 -14.57 -3.30
C ASP A 206 -1.05 -13.99 -2.17
N PHE A 207 -0.46 -13.21 -1.26
CA PHE A 207 -1.20 -12.52 -0.18
C PHE A 207 -2.11 -11.41 -0.71
N ILE A 208 -1.59 -10.50 -1.55
CA ILE A 208 -2.40 -9.39 -2.07
C ILE A 208 -3.49 -9.84 -3.06
N ARG A 209 -3.41 -11.06 -3.62
CA ARG A 209 -4.54 -11.69 -4.31
C ARG A 209 -5.73 -11.89 -3.37
N MET A 210 -5.52 -12.50 -2.21
CA MET A 210 -6.60 -12.74 -1.23
C MET A 210 -7.13 -11.42 -0.65
N VAL A 211 -6.24 -10.42 -0.44
CA VAL A 211 -6.65 -9.07 -0.06
C VAL A 211 -7.53 -8.43 -1.14
N LYS A 212 -7.19 -8.58 -2.43
CA LYS A 212 -8.02 -8.10 -3.55
C LYS A 212 -9.39 -8.78 -3.56
N GLU A 213 -9.43 -10.11 -3.40
CA GLU A 213 -10.67 -10.89 -3.41
C GLU A 213 -11.66 -10.39 -2.34
N GLY A 214 -11.21 -10.23 -1.09
CA GLY A 214 -12.06 -9.66 -0.03
C GLY A 214 -12.36 -8.16 -0.20
N LEU A 215 -11.41 -7.37 -0.71
CA LEU A 215 -11.63 -5.93 -0.96
C LEU A 215 -12.69 -5.70 -2.04
N LEU A 216 -12.69 -6.50 -3.11
CA LEU A 216 -13.72 -6.45 -4.15
C LEU A 216 -15.10 -6.90 -3.66
N GLU A 217 -15.21 -7.56 -2.49
CA GLU A 217 -16.49 -7.81 -1.85
C GLU A 217 -17.01 -6.61 -1.05
N ALA A 218 -16.11 -5.93 -0.31
CA ALA A 218 -16.42 -4.76 0.51
C ALA A 218 -16.63 -3.46 -0.30
N ASP A 219 -15.79 -3.20 -1.31
CA ASP A 219 -15.86 -2.01 -2.15
C ASP A 219 -15.92 -2.37 -3.65
N ARG A 220 -17.10 -2.15 -4.25
CA ARG A 220 -17.38 -2.43 -5.66
C ARG A 220 -16.90 -1.34 -6.62
N ASP A 221 -16.45 -0.19 -6.11
CA ASP A 221 -15.83 0.86 -6.93
C ASP A 221 -14.36 0.54 -7.24
N VAL A 222 -13.72 -0.40 -6.52
CA VAL A 222 -12.33 -0.81 -6.77
C VAL A 222 -12.20 -1.51 -8.12
N MET A 223 -11.25 -1.06 -8.94
CA MET A 223 -10.94 -1.69 -10.23
C MET A 223 -10.33 -3.08 -10.00
N ASP A 224 -10.98 -4.11 -10.55
CA ASP A 224 -10.42 -5.45 -10.57
C ASP A 224 -9.21 -5.50 -11.51
N VAL A 225 -8.02 -5.61 -10.92
CA VAL A 225 -6.73 -5.72 -11.59
C VAL A 225 -6.02 -7.01 -11.22
N GLU A 226 -5.08 -7.48 -12.03
CA GLU A 226 -4.21 -8.58 -11.61
C GLU A 226 -3.40 -8.20 -10.36
N PRO A 227 -3.19 -9.10 -9.38
CA PRO A 227 -2.53 -8.77 -8.12
C PRO A 227 -1.13 -8.15 -8.32
N LYS A 228 -0.36 -8.69 -9.28
CA LYS A 228 0.92 -8.15 -9.75
C LYS A 228 0.85 -6.69 -10.23
N ASP A 229 -0.27 -6.26 -10.79
CA ASP A 229 -0.44 -4.95 -11.41
C ASP A 229 -0.89 -3.90 -10.38
N SER A 230 -1.44 -4.32 -9.23
CA SER A 230 -1.60 -3.47 -8.03
C SER A 230 -0.26 -3.17 -7.32
N MET A 231 0.76 -4.03 -7.51
CA MET A 231 2.04 -3.94 -6.81
C MET A 231 2.88 -2.74 -7.28
N MET A 232 3.55 -2.08 -6.35
CA MET A 232 4.49 -0.98 -6.60
C MET A 232 5.91 -1.51 -6.83
N ARG A 233 6.74 -0.76 -7.60
CA ARG A 233 8.17 -1.08 -7.76
C ARG A 233 8.93 -0.95 -6.43
N ILE A 234 9.90 -1.84 -6.21
CA ILE A 234 10.77 -1.80 -5.02
C ILE A 234 11.89 -0.74 -5.17
N ASN A 235 12.21 -0.29 -6.38
CA ASN A 235 13.24 0.73 -6.61
C ASN A 235 12.75 2.14 -6.21
N ARG A 236 13.65 2.95 -5.63
CA ARG A 236 13.41 4.35 -5.24
C ARG A 236 13.99 5.34 -6.24
N ASP A 237 13.42 6.55 -6.29
CA ASP A 237 14.07 7.68 -6.97
C ASP A 237 15.08 8.38 -6.04
N ILE A 238 16.29 7.85 -6.03
CA ILE A 238 17.40 8.40 -5.23
C ILE A 238 18.04 9.66 -5.84
N ARG A 239 17.52 10.24 -6.94
CA ARG A 239 18.14 11.43 -7.57
C ARG A 239 18.18 12.61 -6.59
N PHE A 240 17.03 12.95 -6.00
CA PHE A 240 16.87 14.12 -5.14
C PHE A 240 16.89 13.82 -3.64
N SER A 241 16.65 12.57 -3.21
CA SER A 241 16.65 12.20 -1.79
C SER A 241 18.06 12.30 -1.18
N ASN A 242 18.15 12.64 0.11
CA ASN A 242 19.41 12.62 0.87
C ASN A 242 19.83 11.19 1.25
N ASP A 243 18.85 10.29 1.40
CA ASP A 243 19.08 8.85 1.56
C ASP A 243 19.28 8.24 0.16
N LYS A 244 20.47 7.69 -0.10
CA LYS A 244 20.82 7.07 -1.40
C LYS A 244 20.58 5.56 -1.44
N SER A 245 19.92 4.99 -0.44
CA SER A 245 19.48 3.59 -0.42
C SER A 245 18.57 3.28 -1.63
N PRO A 246 19.01 2.47 -2.62
CA PRO A 246 18.32 2.32 -3.92
C PRO A 246 16.98 1.58 -3.85
N TYR A 247 16.72 0.83 -2.78
CA TYR A 247 15.50 0.04 -2.63
C TYR A 247 14.62 0.55 -1.48
N LYS A 248 13.30 0.42 -1.66
CA LYS A 248 12.29 0.55 -0.60
C LYS A 248 12.50 -0.58 0.40
N ARG A 249 12.26 -0.29 1.67
CA ARG A 249 12.48 -1.23 2.78
C ARG A 249 11.23 -2.12 3.04
N GLN A 250 10.29 -2.10 2.09
CA GLN A 250 8.98 -2.75 2.13
C GLN A 250 8.54 -3.18 0.72
N LEU A 251 7.72 -4.23 0.63
CA LEU A 251 6.88 -4.49 -0.55
C LEU A 251 5.52 -3.80 -0.34
N SER A 252 4.91 -3.24 -1.39
CA SER A 252 3.61 -2.58 -1.25
C SER A 252 2.74 -2.65 -2.51
N CYS A 253 1.44 -2.52 -2.32
CA CYS A 253 0.43 -2.45 -3.38
C CYS A 253 -0.57 -1.32 -3.11
N PHE A 254 -1.28 -0.91 -4.17
CA PHE A 254 -2.36 0.07 -4.08
C PHE A 254 -3.55 -0.34 -4.96
N PHE A 255 -4.74 -0.35 -4.38
CA PHE A 255 -6.02 -0.64 -5.05
C PHE A 255 -6.92 0.60 -5.06
N SER A 256 -7.59 0.88 -6.17
CA SER A 256 -8.53 2.01 -6.29
C SER A 256 -9.46 1.83 -7.50
N ARG A 257 -10.44 2.74 -7.65
CA ARG A 257 -11.27 2.87 -8.86
C ARG A 257 -10.52 3.19 -10.17
N GLY A 258 -9.22 3.46 -10.10
CA GLY A 258 -8.34 3.74 -11.25
C GLY A 258 -7.03 2.94 -11.24
N GLY A 259 -6.97 1.80 -10.53
CA GLY A 259 -5.73 1.03 -10.36
C GLY A 259 -4.66 1.81 -9.58
N LYS A 260 -3.37 1.54 -9.85
CA LYS A 260 -2.25 2.18 -9.12
C LYS A 260 -1.78 3.54 -9.66
N LYS A 261 -2.08 3.89 -10.92
CA LYS A 261 -1.72 5.19 -11.52
C LYS A 261 -2.91 6.15 -11.52
N THR A 262 -3.39 6.52 -10.32
CA THR A 262 -4.61 7.30 -10.12
C THR A 262 -4.38 8.57 -9.30
N ILE A 263 -5.37 9.48 -9.31
CA ILE A 263 -5.53 10.56 -8.34
C ILE A 263 -6.61 10.27 -7.27
N ALA A 264 -7.29 9.13 -7.40
CA ALA A 264 -8.39 8.69 -6.54
C ALA A 264 -7.92 8.29 -5.13
N ALA A 265 -8.85 8.37 -4.17
CA ALA A 265 -8.72 7.67 -2.90
C ALA A 265 -8.75 6.15 -3.13
N GLY A 266 -8.01 5.42 -2.30
CA GLY A 266 -7.89 3.97 -2.40
C GLY A 266 -7.27 3.32 -1.17
N TYR A 267 -6.86 2.08 -1.34
CA TYR A 267 -6.43 1.16 -0.28
C TYR A 267 -4.97 0.79 -0.49
N TYR A 268 -4.14 1.09 0.50
CA TYR A 268 -2.71 0.82 0.54
C TYR A 268 -2.40 -0.31 1.51
N PHE A 269 -1.59 -1.27 1.06
CA PHE A 269 -0.95 -2.24 1.95
C PHE A 269 0.55 -2.29 1.67
N GLY A 270 1.36 -2.14 2.71
CA GLY A 270 2.82 -2.23 2.66
C GLY A 270 3.33 -3.14 3.76
N VAL A 271 4.09 -4.18 3.40
CA VAL A 271 4.70 -5.12 4.35
C VAL A 271 6.17 -4.78 4.58
N SER A 272 6.54 -4.65 5.85
CA SER A 272 7.88 -4.32 6.35
C SER A 272 8.13 -4.96 7.71
N SER A 273 9.40 -5.25 8.01
CA SER A 273 9.86 -5.73 9.32
C SER A 273 9.86 -4.64 10.39
N GLU A 274 10.09 -5.03 11.65
CA GLU A 274 10.31 -4.14 12.80
C GLU A 274 9.07 -3.31 13.21
N GLY A 275 7.87 -3.80 12.91
CA GLY A 275 6.58 -3.17 13.21
C GLY A 275 6.17 -2.07 12.22
N GLU A 276 6.80 -2.02 11.05
CA GLU A 276 6.55 -1.01 10.01
C GLU A 276 5.50 -1.44 8.98
N THR A 277 5.02 -2.70 9.00
CA THR A 277 3.91 -3.16 8.14
C THR A 277 2.66 -2.30 8.38
N PHE A 278 2.05 -1.78 7.33
CA PHE A 278 0.97 -0.80 7.36
C PHE A 278 -0.16 -1.16 6.39
N ALA A 279 -1.41 -1.08 6.86
CA ALA A 279 -2.60 -1.01 6.00
C ALA A 279 -3.32 0.31 6.27
N GLY A 280 -3.75 1.00 5.21
CA GLY A 280 -4.41 2.29 5.33
C GLY A 280 -5.10 2.74 4.05
N CYS A 281 -6.00 3.70 4.19
CA CYS A 281 -7.03 4.00 3.19
C CYS A 281 -7.25 5.52 3.09
N GLY A 282 -7.63 6.01 1.91
CA GLY A 282 -7.91 7.43 1.65
C GLY A 282 -6.89 8.03 0.68
N VAL A 283 -6.42 9.26 0.95
CA VAL A 283 -5.51 10.00 0.06
C VAL A 283 -4.29 10.53 0.81
N TRP A 284 -3.09 10.18 0.33
CA TRP A 284 -1.82 10.64 0.90
C TRP A 284 -1.26 11.83 0.11
N ASP A 285 -1.07 12.97 0.78
CA ASP A 285 -0.45 14.21 0.27
C ASP A 285 -0.68 14.54 -1.24
N PRO A 286 -1.94 14.68 -1.70
CA PRO A 286 -2.24 14.80 -3.11
C PRO A 286 -1.85 16.17 -3.68
N ALA A 287 -1.70 16.21 -5.01
CA ALA A 287 -1.40 17.43 -5.77
C ALA A 287 -2.44 18.54 -5.53
N GLY A 288 -1.99 19.81 -5.66
CA GLY A 288 -2.75 21.02 -5.32
C GLY A 288 -4.22 21.07 -5.77
N PRO A 289 -4.58 20.69 -7.02
CA PRO A 289 -5.97 20.69 -7.48
C PRO A 289 -6.86 19.67 -6.75
N VAL A 290 -6.35 18.45 -6.52
CA VAL A 290 -7.04 17.36 -5.82
C VAL A 290 -7.21 17.73 -4.33
N LEU A 291 -6.12 18.21 -3.73
CA LEU A 291 -6.09 18.73 -2.37
C LEU A 291 -7.04 19.93 -2.16
N ARG A 292 -7.29 20.73 -3.20
CA ARG A 292 -8.27 21.82 -3.18
C ARG A 292 -9.69 21.26 -3.15
N ARG A 293 -10.04 20.33 -4.06
CA ARG A 293 -11.39 19.72 -4.12
C ARG A 293 -11.78 19.03 -2.81
N ILE A 294 -10.86 18.27 -2.20
CA ILE A 294 -11.09 17.63 -0.88
C ILE A 294 -11.41 18.69 0.19
N ARG A 295 -10.68 19.82 0.21
CA ARG A 295 -10.94 20.92 1.16
C ARG A 295 -12.27 21.63 0.94
N ASP A 296 -12.66 21.85 -0.32
CA ASP A 296 -13.99 22.41 -0.65
C ASP A 296 -15.11 21.45 -0.20
N GLY A 297 -14.92 20.14 -0.40
CA GLY A 297 -15.82 19.10 0.10
C GLY A 297 -15.97 19.09 1.64
N ILE A 298 -14.85 19.19 2.38
CA ILE A 298 -14.84 19.30 3.85
C ILE A 298 -15.57 20.56 4.37
N VAL A 299 -15.59 21.64 3.59
CA VAL A 299 -16.38 22.85 3.93
C VAL A 299 -17.86 22.65 3.65
N ASN A 300 -18.20 22.06 2.50
CA ASN A 300 -19.59 21.90 2.08
C ASN A 300 -20.33 20.77 2.83
N HIS A 301 -19.59 19.78 3.36
CA HIS A 301 -20.12 18.56 3.96
C HIS A 301 -19.38 18.18 5.26
N SER A 302 -19.07 19.18 6.10
CA SER A 302 -18.36 19.00 7.37
C SER A 302 -18.87 17.84 8.20
N ASP A 303 -20.20 17.77 8.38
CA ASP A 303 -20.86 16.91 9.35
C ASP A 303 -20.81 15.43 8.92
N ARG A 304 -20.87 15.17 7.60
CA ARG A 304 -20.69 13.84 7.02
C ARG A 304 -19.24 13.38 7.17
N PHE A 305 -18.27 14.29 6.99
CA PHE A 305 -16.86 13.99 7.12
C PHE A 305 -16.44 13.73 8.58
N THR A 306 -16.95 14.51 9.55
CA THR A 306 -16.69 14.25 10.97
C THR A 306 -17.36 12.97 11.43
N ALA A 307 -18.60 12.69 11.03
CA ALA A 307 -19.32 11.47 11.41
C ALA A 307 -18.56 10.20 10.99
N ILE A 308 -18.06 10.13 9.74
CA ILE A 308 -17.24 9.02 9.25
C ILE A 308 -15.99 8.82 10.13
N LEU A 309 -15.29 9.90 10.48
CA LEU A 309 -14.09 9.86 11.32
C LEU A 309 -14.38 9.67 12.83
N GLU A 310 -15.64 9.65 13.25
CA GLU A 310 -16.09 9.43 14.63
C GLU A 310 -16.72 8.04 14.84
N THR A 311 -16.81 7.22 13.79
CA THR A 311 -17.23 5.81 13.86
C THR A 311 -16.38 4.97 14.82
N GLU A 312 -16.99 3.95 15.45
CA GLU A 312 -16.26 3.03 16.33
C GLU A 312 -15.29 2.13 15.51
N GLU A 313 -15.54 1.99 14.22
CA GLU A 313 -14.76 1.30 13.20
C GLU A 313 -13.43 2.01 12.95
N ILE A 314 -13.47 3.31 12.57
CA ILE A 314 -12.26 4.15 12.44
C ILE A 314 -11.52 4.27 13.78
N LYS A 315 -12.25 4.29 14.89
CA LYS A 315 -11.68 4.36 16.24
C LYS A 315 -10.98 3.06 16.64
N LYS A 316 -11.54 1.89 16.34
CA LYS A 316 -10.87 0.59 16.49
C LYS A 316 -9.61 0.54 15.62
N LEU A 317 -9.73 0.92 14.34
CA LEU A 317 -8.63 0.94 13.39
C LEU A 317 -7.46 1.80 13.88
N THR A 318 -7.70 3.05 14.26
CA THR A 318 -6.63 4.03 14.54
C THR A 318 -6.07 3.98 15.96
N GLY A 319 -6.44 2.97 16.75
CA GLY A 319 -5.94 2.76 18.11
C GLY A 319 -6.63 3.63 19.16
N GLY A 320 -7.94 3.87 19.01
CA GLY A 320 -8.77 4.63 19.95
C GLY A 320 -8.92 6.12 19.64
N LYS A 321 -8.63 6.55 18.39
CA LYS A 321 -8.68 7.97 17.98
C LYS A 321 -9.86 8.25 17.07
N THR A 322 -10.30 9.49 17.00
CA THR A 322 -11.38 9.94 16.11
C THR A 322 -11.05 11.31 15.50
N GLY A 323 -11.83 11.72 14.50
CA GLY A 323 -11.74 13.04 13.87
C GLY A 323 -10.33 13.35 13.35
N LEU A 324 -9.79 14.49 13.77
CA LEU A 324 -8.50 15.01 13.29
C LEU A 324 -7.31 14.11 13.64
N ASP A 325 -7.38 13.35 14.73
CA ASP A 325 -6.29 12.50 15.23
C ASP A 325 -6.32 11.07 14.67
N ALA A 326 -7.45 10.67 14.06
CA ALA A 326 -7.54 9.44 13.27
C ALA A 326 -6.74 9.56 11.95
N LEU A 327 -6.65 10.77 11.38
CA LEU A 327 -5.90 11.05 10.16
C LEU A 327 -4.38 10.93 10.37
N ARG A 328 -3.71 10.30 9.42
CA ARG A 328 -2.25 10.20 9.35
C ARG A 328 -1.62 11.60 9.14
N PRO A 329 -0.42 11.86 9.67
CA PRO A 329 0.18 13.20 9.66
C PRO A 329 0.62 13.70 8.28
N GLY A 330 0.83 12.80 7.30
CA GLY A 330 1.46 13.11 6.02
C GLY A 330 2.92 13.52 6.17
N SER A 331 3.51 14.04 5.08
CA SER A 331 4.81 14.70 5.08
C SER A 331 4.80 16.04 5.81
N SER A 332 3.67 16.76 5.80
CA SER A 332 3.61 18.15 6.23
C SER A 332 2.19 18.70 6.41
N GLN A 333 2.02 19.58 7.40
CA GLN A 333 0.80 20.35 7.67
C GLN A 333 1.04 21.85 7.46
N LEU A 334 0.02 22.60 7.02
CA LEU A 334 0.09 24.05 6.93
C LEU A 334 0.05 24.70 8.32
N LYS A 335 0.94 25.68 8.57
CA LYS A 335 0.97 26.43 9.85
C LYS A 335 -0.24 27.36 10.02
N THR A 336 -0.73 27.89 8.90
CA THR A 336 -1.90 28.78 8.80
C THR A 336 -2.98 28.12 7.96
N GLY A 337 -4.21 28.62 8.03
CA GLY A 337 -5.27 28.21 7.10
C GLY A 337 -4.84 28.35 5.62
N PRO A 338 -5.28 27.45 4.73
CA PRO A 338 -5.03 27.56 3.29
C PRO A 338 -5.65 28.82 2.68
N ALA A 339 -5.04 29.35 1.62
CA ALA A 339 -5.57 30.51 0.90
C ALA A 339 -6.91 30.16 0.21
N GLY A 340 -7.86 31.11 0.24
CA GLY A 340 -9.21 30.93 -0.30
C GLY A 340 -10.25 30.38 0.70
N PHE A 341 -9.84 30.09 1.93
CA PHE A 341 -10.72 29.60 3.01
C PHE A 341 -10.77 30.61 4.17
N ASP A 342 -11.88 30.65 4.91
CA ASP A 342 -11.95 31.45 6.14
C ASP A 342 -11.01 30.85 7.20
N LYS A 343 -10.26 31.74 7.85
CA LYS A 343 -9.30 31.41 8.93
C LYS A 343 -10.02 31.02 10.22
N ASN A 344 -11.29 31.42 10.37
CA ASN A 344 -12.13 31.13 11.54
C ASN A 344 -13.09 29.94 11.31
N HIS A 345 -13.01 29.27 10.16
CA HIS A 345 -13.89 28.14 9.82
C HIS A 345 -13.75 26.99 10.84
N PRO A 346 -14.83 26.34 11.32
CA PRO A 346 -14.73 25.27 12.32
C PRO A 346 -13.79 24.13 11.91
N MET A 347 -13.79 23.75 10.63
CA MET A 347 -12.94 22.69 10.09
C MET A 347 -11.47 23.12 9.81
N ILE A 348 -11.02 24.31 10.24
CA ILE A 348 -9.73 24.88 9.78
C ILE A 348 -8.51 23.99 10.06
N GLU A 349 -8.50 23.20 11.13
CA GLU A 349 -7.40 22.25 11.39
C GLU A 349 -7.37 21.07 10.42
N PHE A 350 -8.54 20.57 9.97
CA PHE A 350 -8.61 19.61 8.87
C PHE A 350 -8.13 20.25 7.56
N LEU A 351 -8.55 21.49 7.28
CA LEU A 351 -8.13 22.22 6.07
C LEU A 351 -6.61 22.49 6.04
N LYS A 352 -5.93 22.53 7.19
CA LYS A 352 -4.45 22.62 7.26
C LYS A 352 -3.74 21.31 6.90
N ARG A 353 -4.38 20.14 7.04
CA ARG A 353 -3.79 18.84 6.66
C ARG A 353 -3.51 18.78 5.15
N LYS A 354 -2.68 17.82 4.77
CA LYS A 354 -2.43 17.42 3.37
C LYS A 354 -2.80 15.95 3.14
N CYS A 355 -2.44 15.09 4.09
CA CYS A 355 -2.89 13.71 4.12
C CYS A 355 -4.32 13.61 4.69
N PHE A 356 -5.17 12.87 3.97
CA PHE A 356 -6.53 12.50 4.31
C PHE A 356 -6.65 10.97 4.22
N ALA A 357 -5.74 10.29 4.93
CA ALA A 357 -5.72 8.84 5.03
C ALA A 357 -5.77 8.39 6.49
N VAL A 358 -6.41 7.25 6.72
CA VAL A 358 -6.46 6.50 7.99
C VAL A 358 -5.67 5.20 7.83
N GLY A 359 -5.48 4.45 8.92
CA GLY A 359 -4.81 3.14 8.87
C GLY A 359 -4.06 2.79 10.14
N ARG A 360 -3.52 1.57 10.19
CA ARG A 360 -2.77 1.03 11.34
C ARG A 360 -1.48 0.32 10.94
N LEU A 361 -0.57 0.29 11.91
CA LEU A 361 0.65 -0.52 11.86
C LEU A 361 0.38 -1.87 12.51
N PHE A 362 1.05 -2.91 12.04
CA PHE A 362 1.01 -4.27 12.56
C PHE A 362 2.41 -4.68 13.04
N SER A 363 2.49 -5.40 14.15
CA SER A 363 3.74 -6.01 14.59
C SER A 363 4.09 -7.23 13.72
N ASP A 364 5.38 -7.51 13.55
CA ASP A 364 5.89 -8.68 12.81
C ASP A 364 5.27 -10.01 13.29
N LYS A 365 4.80 -10.06 14.54
CA LYS A 365 4.07 -11.20 15.11
C LYS A 365 2.67 -11.36 14.53
N GLU A 366 1.93 -10.26 14.33
CA GLU A 366 0.58 -10.28 13.72
C GLU A 366 0.67 -10.66 12.25
N VAL A 367 1.64 -10.08 11.52
CA VAL A 367 1.87 -10.26 10.08
C VAL A 367 2.11 -11.73 9.67
N VAL A 368 2.64 -12.55 10.57
CA VAL A 368 2.94 -13.99 10.40
C VAL A 368 1.99 -14.92 11.19
N SER A 369 0.91 -14.37 11.77
CA SER A 369 -0.09 -15.14 12.54
C SER A 369 -1.34 -15.45 11.71
N PRO A 370 -2.02 -16.60 11.96
CA PRO A 370 -3.34 -16.86 11.39
C PRO A 370 -4.33 -15.75 11.80
N GLY A 371 -5.19 -15.36 10.85
CA GLY A 371 -6.09 -14.21 10.94
C GLY A 371 -5.51 -12.90 10.39
N PHE A 372 -4.28 -12.86 9.87
CA PHE A 372 -3.69 -11.61 9.40
C PHE A 372 -4.43 -11.01 8.18
N LEU A 373 -4.84 -11.84 7.22
CA LEU A 373 -5.71 -11.42 6.11
C LEU A 373 -7.00 -10.74 6.60
N GLU A 374 -7.67 -11.34 7.59
CA GLU A 374 -8.90 -10.79 8.20
C GLU A 374 -8.65 -9.43 8.86
N GLU A 375 -7.52 -9.26 9.57
CA GLU A 375 -7.14 -7.97 10.17
C GLU A 375 -6.81 -6.90 9.11
N VAL A 376 -6.29 -7.28 7.93
CA VAL A 376 -6.13 -6.36 6.79
C VAL A 376 -7.49 -6.02 6.15
N LEU A 377 -8.36 -6.99 5.92
CA LEU A 377 -9.70 -6.75 5.35
C LEU A 377 -10.57 -5.88 6.25
N GLN A 378 -10.59 -6.12 7.57
CA GLN A 378 -11.26 -5.25 8.55
C GLN A 378 -10.68 -3.82 8.60
N THR A 379 -9.43 -3.61 8.17
CA THR A 379 -8.83 -2.26 8.05
C THR A 379 -9.40 -1.51 6.85
N PHE A 380 -9.66 -2.23 5.75
CA PHE A 380 -10.20 -1.66 4.52
C PHE A 380 -11.71 -1.43 4.62
N ASP A 381 -12.47 -2.42 5.11
CA ASP A 381 -13.92 -2.36 5.37
C ASP A 381 -14.30 -1.16 6.25
N ALA A 382 -13.59 -0.99 7.38
CA ALA A 382 -13.74 0.16 8.29
C ALA A 382 -13.44 1.54 7.66
N SER A 383 -12.99 1.59 6.41
CA SER A 383 -12.58 2.81 5.70
C SER A 383 -13.35 3.08 4.40
N VAL A 384 -14.28 2.21 3.97
CA VAL A 384 -14.95 2.32 2.65
C VAL A 384 -15.68 3.65 2.50
N GLU A 385 -16.46 4.07 3.50
CA GLU A 385 -17.17 5.37 3.46
C GLU A 385 -16.23 6.58 3.31
N LEU A 386 -15.03 6.50 3.89
CA LEU A 386 -14.00 7.55 3.75
C LEU A 386 -13.39 7.55 2.35
N VAL A 387 -13.15 6.38 1.75
CA VAL A 387 -12.68 6.27 0.37
C VAL A 387 -13.74 6.79 -0.60
N HIS A 388 -15.02 6.44 -0.40
CA HIS A 388 -16.15 6.89 -1.21
C HIS A 388 -16.34 8.41 -1.15
N ILE A 389 -16.43 9.02 0.04
CA ILE A 389 -16.62 10.48 0.15
C ILE A 389 -15.44 11.28 -0.42
N LEU A 390 -14.21 10.79 -0.26
CA LEU A 390 -13.04 11.42 -0.88
C LEU A 390 -13.11 11.29 -2.41
N ASN A 391 -13.48 10.12 -2.94
CA ASN A 391 -13.64 9.91 -4.38
C ASN A 391 -14.76 10.75 -5.01
N GLU A 392 -15.87 10.94 -4.31
CA GLU A 392 -16.98 11.84 -4.66
C GLU A 392 -16.50 13.29 -4.87
N TRP A 393 -15.65 13.80 -3.98
CA TRP A 393 -15.08 15.15 -4.09
C TRP A 393 -13.94 15.25 -5.11
N ILE A 394 -13.17 14.18 -5.30
CA ILE A 394 -12.06 14.16 -6.26
C ILE A 394 -12.57 14.19 -7.70
N GLY A 395 -13.79 13.70 -7.98
CA GLY A 395 -14.29 13.47 -9.34
C GLY A 395 -13.89 12.09 -9.83
#